data_AF-A0A957GL31-F1
#
_entry.id   AF-A0A957GL31-F1
#
_cell.length_a   1.000
_cell.length_b   1.000
_cell.length_c   1.000
_cell.angle_alpha   90.00
_cell.angle_beta   90.00
_cell.angle_gamma   90.00
#
_symmetry.space_group_name_H-M   'P 1'
#
loop_
_entity.id
_entity.type
_entity.pdbx_description
1 polymer ?
#
loop_
_entity_poly.entity_id
_entity_poly.type
_entity_poly.pdbx_seq_one_letter_code
_entity_poly.pdbx_strand_id
1 'polypeptide(L)' 'MPYKDMPWIRGNELLYLPDAVPIRVGSSAWFDWLAQAHAFCYQPPGMTQRMTVRREQRRYSFYGYAYLKSASKLHNAYVG' A
#
# COMPACT_ATOMS: atom_id res chain seq x y z
N MET A 1 -1.82 -0.86 12.37
CA MET A 1 -0.49 -0.33 12.70
C MET A 1 0.45 -0.73 11.58
N PRO A 2 1.31 0.15 11.06
CA PRO A 2 2.33 -0.25 10.09
C PRO A 2 3.32 -1.19 10.78
N TYR A 3 3.62 -2.32 10.15
CA TYR A 3 4.65 -3.25 10.61
C TYR A 3 6.03 -2.68 10.28
N LYS A 4 7.05 -3.05 11.05
CA LYS A 4 8.42 -2.50 10.99
C LYS A 4 9.05 -2.58 9.58
N ASP A 5 8.59 -3.51 8.75
CA ASP A 5 9.11 -3.77 7.40
C ASP A 5 8.05 -3.58 6.29
N MET A 6 6.98 -2.82 6.57
CA MET A 6 5.92 -2.62 5.60
C MET A 6 6.36 -1.65 4.49
N PRO A 7 6.28 -2.04 3.21
CA PRO A 7 6.58 -1.14 2.09
C PRO A 7 5.72 0.12 2.16
N TRP A 8 6.32 1.28 1.92
CA TRP A 8 5.63 2.56 2.09
C TRP A 8 5.83 3.46 0.88
N ILE A 9 4.71 3.85 0.27
CA ILE A 9 4.69 4.83 -0.80
C ILE A 9 4.60 6.23 -0.19
N ARG A 10 5.58 7.07 -0.52
CA ARG A 10 5.65 8.48 -0.16
C ARG A 10 5.77 9.30 -1.43
N GLY A 11 4.79 10.18 -1.67
CA GLY A 11 4.73 10.93 -2.93
C GLY A 11 4.53 9.97 -4.10
N ASN A 12 5.50 9.91 -5.02
CA ASN A 12 5.46 9.06 -6.21
C ASN A 12 6.51 7.93 -6.19
N GLU A 13 7.05 7.62 -5.02
CA GLU A 13 8.09 6.60 -4.85
C GLU A 13 7.67 5.60 -3.78
N LEU A 14 7.88 4.31 -4.09
CA LEU A 14 7.84 3.24 -3.12
C LEU A 14 9.20 3.15 -2.44
N LEU A 15 9.19 3.34 -1.12
CA LEU A 15 10.32 3.10 -0.24
C LEU A 15 10.17 1.71 0.38
N TYR A 16 11.15 0.85 0.14
CA TYR A 16 11.18 -0.50 0.69
C TYR A 16 12.52 -0.73 1.40
N LEU A 17 12.49 -0.87 2.73
CA LEU A 17 13.68 -1.02 3.57
C LEU A 17 14.74 0.11 3.37
N PRO A 18 15.74 0.24 4.24
CA PRO A 18 16.69 1.36 4.19
C PRO A 18 17.60 1.37 2.95
N ASP A 19 17.83 0.20 2.33
CA ASP A 19 18.88 0.00 1.31
C ASP A 19 18.35 -0.34 -0.10
N ALA A 20 17.02 -0.36 -0.33
CA ALA A 20 16.50 -0.64 -1.66
C ALA A 20 16.42 0.62 -2.52
N VAL A 21 16.63 0.44 -3.82
CA VAL A 21 16.40 1.50 -4.82
C VAL A 21 14.91 1.87 -4.82
N PRO A 22 14.57 3.17 -4.67
CA PRO A 22 13.18 3.62 -4.75
C PRO A 22 12.54 3.22 -6.09
N ILE A 23 11.35 2.62 -6.03
CA ILE A 23 10.60 2.27 -7.23
C ILE A 23 9.60 3.38 -7.53
N ARG A 24 9.68 3.98 -8.73
CA ARG A 24 8.73 5.02 -9.16
C ARG A 24 7.34 4.41 -9.39
N VAL A 25 6.33 4.95 -8.73
CA VAL A 25 4.92 4.54 -8.90
C VAL A 25 4.50 4.75 -10.36
N GLY A 26 3.87 3.73 -10.94
CA GLY A 26 3.43 3.70 -12.34
C GLY A 26 4.48 3.23 -13.36
N SER A 27 5.72 2.95 -12.93
CA SER A 27 6.73 2.31 -13.79
C SER A 27 6.47 0.81 -13.99
N SER A 28 7.17 0.17 -14.92
CA SER A 28 7.15 -1.30 -15.07
C SER A 28 7.57 -2.01 -13.78
N ALA A 29 8.68 -1.59 -13.18
CA ALA A 29 9.17 -2.11 -11.90
C ALA A 29 8.13 -1.98 -10.77
N TRP A 30 7.29 -0.93 -10.82
CA TRP A 30 6.18 -0.78 -9.89
C TRP A 30 5.11 -1.87 -10.09
N PHE A 31 4.71 -2.16 -11.32
CA PHE A 31 3.72 -3.21 -11.60
C PHE A 31 4.25 -4.61 -11.28
N ASP A 32 5.52 -4.88 -11.59
CA ASP A 32 6.19 -6.14 -11.26
C ASP A 32 6.24 -6.38 -9.75
N TRP A 33 6.53 -5.32 -8.99
CA TRP A 33 6.49 -5.35 -7.54
C TRP A 33 5.05 -5.51 -7.01
N LEU A 34 4.09 -4.77 -7.56
CA LEU A 34 2.69 -4.81 -7.12
C LEU A 34 2.05 -6.19 -7.33
N ALA A 35 2.45 -6.91 -8.38
CA ALA A 35 2.03 -8.28 -8.64
C ALA A 35 2.44 -9.27 -7.53
N GLN A 36 3.48 -8.95 -6.76
CA GLN A 36 4.01 -9.79 -5.68
C GLN A 36 3.65 -9.25 -4.28
N ALA A 37 3.37 -7.95 -4.17
CA ALA A 37 3.09 -7.30 -2.91
C ALA A 37 1.78 -7.78 -2.28
N HIS A 38 1.84 -8.21 -1.02
CA HIS A 38 0.67 -8.57 -0.22
C HIS A 38 0.05 -7.37 0.51
N ALA A 39 0.87 -6.39 0.91
CA ALA A 39 0.40 -5.19 1.58
C ALA A 39 1.43 -4.06 1.47
N PHE A 40 0.93 -2.82 1.47
CA PHE A 40 1.77 -1.63 1.55
C PHE A 40 1.02 -0.45 2.17
N CYS A 41 1.76 0.51 2.68
CA CYS A 41 1.22 1.77 3.15
C CYS A 41 1.27 2.83 2.04
N TYR A 42 0.24 3.65 1.97
CA TYR A 42 0.20 4.84 1.12
C TYR A 42 -0.20 6.04 1.96
N GLN A 43 0.54 7.13 1.81
CA GLN A 43 0.14 8.43 2.37
C GLN A 43 -0.11 9.40 1.22
N PRO A 44 -1.37 9.78 0.96
CA PRO A 44 -1.70 10.78 -0.03
C PRO A 44 -1.04 12.13 0.32
N PRO A 45 -0.58 12.91 -0.68
CA PRO A 45 -0.17 14.29 -0.45
C PRO A 45 -1.29 15.09 0.23
N GLY A 46 -0.95 15.85 1.27
CA GLY A 46 -1.92 16.67 2.01
C GLY A 46 -2.74 15.93 3.07
N MET A 47 -2.61 14.61 3.20
CA MET A 47 -3.18 13.84 4.33
C MET A 47 -2.12 13.52 5.38
N THR A 48 -2.51 13.63 6.65
CA THR A 48 -1.70 13.16 7.79
C THR A 48 -1.90 11.68 8.05
N GLN A 49 -3.05 11.14 7.65
CA GLN A 49 -3.38 9.75 7.84
C GLN A 49 -2.77 8.87 6.75
N ARG A 50 -2.38 7.65 7.14
CA ARG A 50 -1.86 6.64 6.22
C ARG A 50 -2.92 5.57 5.99
N MET A 51 -3.01 5.15 4.75
CA MET A 51 -3.84 4.03 4.34
C MET A 51 -2.95 2.78 4.23
N THR A 52 -3.50 1.62 4.54
CA THR A 52 -2.86 0.33 4.29
C THR A 52 -3.64 -0.37 3.19
N VAL A 53 -3.00 -0.58 2.05
CA VAL A 53 -3.54 -1.42 0.98
C VAL A 53 -3.12 -2.86 1.24
N ARG A 54 -4.06 -3.79 1.09
CA ARG A 54 -3.84 -5.22 1.26
C ARG A 54 -4.45 -5.97 0.09
N ARG A 55 -3.72 -6.96 -0.41
CA ARG A 55 -4.25 -7.96 -1.32
C ARG A 55 -4.83 -9.11 -0.50
N GLU A 56 -6.15 -9.25 -0.54
CA GLU A 56 -6.89 -10.26 0.21
C GLU A 56 -7.40 -11.34 -0.73
N GLN A 57 -7.21 -12.61 -0.35
CA GLN A 57 -7.85 -13.71 -1.03
C GLN A 57 -9.30 -13.83 -0.53
N ARG A 58 -10.27 -13.74 -1.43
CA ARG A 58 -11.68 -14.00 -1.11
C ARG A 58 -12.28 -14.98 -2.11
N ARG A 59 -12.86 -16.07 -1.58
CA ARG A 59 -13.40 -17.23 -2.32
C ARG A 59 -12.39 -17.80 -3.34
N TYR A 60 -12.32 -17.24 -4.53
CA TYR A 60 -11.53 -17.73 -5.66
C TYR A 60 -10.57 -16.69 -6.26
N SER A 61 -10.64 -15.44 -5.82
CA SER A 61 -9.87 -14.34 -6.42
C SER A 61 -9.17 -13.49 -5.37
N PHE A 62 -8.11 -12.82 -5.80
CA PHE A 62 -7.45 -11.79 -5.01
C PHE A 62 -8.10 -10.44 -5.30
N TYR A 63 -8.34 -9.68 -4.24
CA TYR A 63 -8.91 -8.34 -4.29
C TYR A 63 -8.05 -7.40 -3.44
N GLY A 64 -7.78 -6.22 -3.95
CA GLY A 64 -7.17 -5.12 -3.25
C GLY A 64 -8.21 -4.37 -2.42
N TYR A 65 -7.89 -4.19 -1.13
CA TYR A 65 -8.64 -3.31 -0.24
C TYR A 65 -7.69 -2.30 0.41
N ALA A 66 -8.08 -1.03 0.38
CA ALA A 66 -7.43 0.03 1.14
C ALA A 66 -8.15 0.20 2.48
N TYR A 67 -7.38 0.28 3.56
CA TYR A 67 -7.86 0.43 4.92
C TYR A 67 -7.36 1.73 5.54
N LEU A 68 -8.24 2.46 6.21
CA LEU A 68 -7.93 3.70 6.90
C LEU A 68 -8.67 3.74 8.24
N LYS A 69 -7.94 3.95 9.35
CA LYS A 69 -8.57 4.21 10.65
C LYS A 69 -8.67 5.72 10.85
N SER A 70 -9.88 6.24 10.99
CA SER A 70 -10.16 7.65 11.25
C SER A 70 -11.29 7.77 12.28
N ALA A 71 -11.21 8.76 13.18
CA ALA A 71 -12.21 8.99 14.23
C ALA A 71 -12.64 7.70 14.97
N SER A 72 -11.67 6.87 15.37
CA SER A 72 -11.88 5.56 16.01
C SER A 72 -12.63 4.50 15.19
N LYS A 73 -12.98 4.78 13.94
CA LYS A 73 -13.65 3.85 13.02
C LYS A 73 -12.68 3.33 11.96
N LEU A 74 -12.81 2.06 11.60
CA LEU A 74 -12.10 1.47 10.47
C LEU A 74 -12.94 1.63 9.21
N HIS A 75 -12.35 2.26 8.20
CA HIS A 75 -12.89 2.41 6.86
C HIS A 75 -12.13 1.49 5.90
N ASN A 76 -12.83 0.97 4.90
CA ASN A 76 -12.21 0.27 3.79
C ASN A 76 -12.80 0.71 2.45
N ALA A 77 -12.01 0.56 1.39
CA ALA A 77 -12.40 0.82 0.02
C ALA A 77 -11.81 -0.26 -0.89
N TYR A 78 -12.58 -0.70 -1.89
CA TYR A 78 -12.11 -1.61 -2.92
C TYR A 78 -11.21 -0.87 -3.91
N VAL A 79 -10.05 -1.44 -4.25
CA VAL A 79 -9.03 -0.79 -5.11
C VAL A 79 -8.53 -1.67 -6.26
N GLY A 80 -9.25 -2.75 -6.57
CA GLY A 80 -8.92 -3.69 -7.66
C GLY A 80 -8.57 -5.07 -7.15
#